data_AF-A3TFZ9-F1
#
_entry.id   AF-A3TFZ9-F1
#
_cell.length_a   1.000
_cell.length_b   1.000
_cell.length_c   1.000
_cell.angle_alpha   90.00
_cell.angle_beta   90.00
_cell.angle_gamma   90.00
#
_symmetry.space_group_name_H-M   'P 1'
#
loop_
_entity.id
_entity.type
_entity.pdbx_description
1 polymer ?
#
loop_
_entity_poly.entity_id
_entity_poly.type
_entity_poly.pdbx_seq_one_letter_code
_entity_poly.pdbx_strand_id
1 'polypeptide(L)'
;MARALTNALLAEAGYGVGRYVSLEQLIAETADDYYRALLDSTHDWDDHANDPWPWLKYFSQLLAQGYARFAEGVAADRSGGTKAERVREHVLRHGATVFAISDVRAALPGISDPTIRLVLNELKDEGLVRPQGTGRSAVWLRVAT
;
A
#
# COMPACT_ATOMS: atom_id res chain seq x y z
N MET A 1 -16.80 19.84 -5.60
CA MET A 1 -15.57 20.64 -5.45
C MET A 1 -14.90 20.43 -4.08
N ALA A 2 -15.59 20.63 -2.96
CA ALA A 2 -15.00 20.46 -1.62
C ALA A 2 -14.24 19.14 -1.42
N ARG A 3 -14.83 18.00 -1.80
CA ARG A 3 -14.18 16.69 -1.61
C ARG A 3 -12.89 16.49 -2.43
N ALA A 4 -12.85 17.03 -3.66
CA ALA A 4 -11.64 17.00 -4.47
C ALA A 4 -10.51 17.84 -3.83
N LEU A 5 -10.86 18.99 -3.25
CA LEU A 5 -9.93 19.81 -2.48
C LEU A 5 -9.46 19.10 -1.22
N THR A 6 -10.35 18.42 -0.48
CA THR A 6 -10.00 17.60 0.68
C THR A 6 -8.97 16.53 0.31
N ASN A 7 -9.15 15.83 -0.82
CA ASN A 7 -8.16 14.84 -1.28
C ASN A 7 -6.79 15.47 -1.57
N ALA A 8 -6.76 16.65 -2.19
CA ALA A 8 -5.52 17.37 -2.45
C ALA A 8 -4.82 17.80 -1.16
N LEU A 9 -5.56 18.37 -0.20
CA LEU A 9 -5.03 18.81 1.09
C LEU A 9 -4.52 17.64 1.95
N LEU A 10 -5.20 16.50 1.92
CA LEU A 10 -4.73 15.28 2.57
C LEU A 10 -3.39 14.83 1.98
N ALA A 11 -3.25 14.86 0.65
CA ALA A 11 -2.00 14.50 -0.01
C ALA A 11 -0.86 15.47 0.36
N GLU A 12 -1.13 16.78 0.35
CA GLU A 12 -0.17 17.81 0.75
C GLU A 12 0.26 17.66 2.22
N ALA A 13 -0.68 17.33 3.11
CA ALA A 13 -0.43 17.08 4.53
C ALA A 13 0.22 15.70 4.82
N GLY A 14 0.53 14.90 3.80
CA GLY A 14 1.22 13.61 3.95
C GLY A 14 0.32 12.40 4.22
N TYR A 15 -1.01 12.53 4.14
CA TYR A 15 -1.94 11.41 4.23
C TYR A 15 -2.03 10.67 2.89
N GLY A 16 -1.15 9.68 2.70
CA GLY A 16 -1.01 8.94 1.45
C GLY A 16 -2.12 7.92 1.12
N VAL A 17 -3.06 7.67 2.03
CA VAL A 17 -4.08 6.60 1.87
C VAL A 17 -4.97 6.81 0.64
N GLY A 18 -5.26 8.06 0.28
CA GLY A 18 -6.10 8.40 -0.88
C GLY A 18 -5.52 7.97 -2.24
N ARG A 19 -4.24 7.59 -2.29
CA ARG A 19 -3.61 7.00 -3.49
C ARG A 19 -3.99 5.53 -3.70
N TYR A 20 -4.37 4.83 -2.64
CA TYR A 20 -4.59 3.38 -2.65
C TYR A 20 -6.04 3.00 -2.38
N VAL A 21 -6.78 3.84 -1.67
CA VAL A 21 -8.19 3.63 -1.33
C VAL A 21 -8.99 4.87 -1.75
N SER A 22 -10.12 4.64 -2.43
CA SER A 22 -11.03 5.71 -2.84
C SER A 22 -11.85 6.20 -1.66
N LEU A 23 -11.58 7.41 -1.17
CA LEU A 23 -12.41 8.04 -0.13
C LEU A 23 -13.84 8.34 -0.64
N GLU A 24 -14.02 8.62 -1.93
CA GLU A 24 -15.35 8.80 -2.52
C GLU A 24 -16.18 7.52 -2.47
N GLN A 25 -15.54 6.36 -2.66
CA GLN A 25 -16.21 5.08 -2.53
C GLN A 25 -16.65 4.83 -1.08
N LEU A 26 -15.78 5.08 -0.10
CA LEU A 26 -16.15 4.95 1.31
C LEU A 26 -17.32 5.87 1.67
N ILE A 27 -17.31 7.12 1.17
CA ILE A 27 -18.43 8.05 1.35
C ILE A 27 -19.71 7.52 0.70
N ALA A 28 -19.63 6.92 -0.48
CA ALA A 28 -20.79 6.34 -1.16
C ALA A 28 -21.35 5.13 -0.39
N GLU A 29 -20.48 4.30 0.20
CA GLU A 29 -20.85 3.17 1.06
C GLU A 29 -21.52 3.64 2.37
N THR A 30 -21.18 4.84 2.86
CA THR A 30 -21.74 5.45 4.09
C THR A 30 -22.52 6.73 3.82
N ALA A 31 -23.27 6.80 2.71
CA ALA A 31 -23.89 8.05 2.23
C ALA A 31 -24.87 8.66 3.26
N ASP A 32 -25.67 7.84 3.94
CA ASP A 32 -26.63 8.33 4.94
C ASP A 32 -25.92 8.98 6.13
N ASP A 33 -24.83 8.38 6.61
CA ASP A 33 -24.04 8.91 7.72
C ASP A 33 -23.29 10.18 7.32
N TYR A 34 -22.80 10.24 6.07
CA TYR A 34 -22.20 11.45 5.50
C TYR A 34 -23.19 12.62 5.54
N TYR A 35 -24.40 12.42 5.03
CA TYR A 35 -25.39 13.50 4.94
C TYR A 35 -25.95 13.86 6.31
N ARG A 36 -26.12 12.90 7.21
CA ARG A 36 -26.52 13.17 8.60
C ARG A 36 -25.48 14.01 9.32
N ALA A 37 -24.21 13.60 9.30
CA ALA A 37 -23.14 14.34 9.96
C ALA A 37 -22.98 15.76 9.40
N LEU A 38 -23.17 15.92 8.08
CA LEU A 38 -23.15 17.24 7.45
C LEU A 38 -24.34 18.10 7.93
N LEU A 39 -25.55 17.56 7.91
CA LEU A 39 -26.76 18.27 8.35
C LEU A 39 -26.62 18.71 9.81
N ASP A 40 -26.27 17.78 10.70
CA ASP A 40 -26.06 18.04 12.13
C ASP A 40 -25.00 19.12 12.36
N SER A 41 -24.00 19.21 11.48
CA SER A 41 -22.92 20.20 11.59
C SER A 41 -23.22 21.58 11.00
N THR A 42 -24.32 21.67 10.26
CA THR A 42 -24.78 22.92 9.60
C THR A 42 -26.07 23.45 10.20
N HIS A 43 -26.67 22.73 11.14
CA HIS A 43 -27.85 23.19 11.86
C HIS A 43 -27.53 24.51 12.59
N ASP A 44 -28.50 25.43 12.62
CA ASP A 44 -28.37 26.77 13.24
C ASP A 44 -27.14 27.57 12.76
N TRP A 45 -26.69 27.33 11.52
CA TRP A 45 -25.59 28.05 10.89
C TRP A 45 -25.81 29.57 10.86
N ASP A 46 -27.04 30.01 10.57
CA ASP A 46 -27.36 31.44 10.46
C ASP A 46 -27.17 32.15 11.81
N ASP A 47 -27.46 31.46 12.91
CA ASP A 47 -27.28 31.95 14.29
C ASP A 47 -25.86 31.73 14.82
N HIS A 48 -24.93 31.23 13.99
CA HIS A 48 -23.54 30.90 14.36
C HIS A 48 -23.47 29.90 15.53
N ALA A 49 -24.50 29.08 15.69
CA ALA A 49 -24.63 28.08 16.75
C ALA A 49 -24.32 26.66 16.24
N ASN A 50 -23.83 26.55 15.00
CA ASN A 50 -23.52 25.27 14.38
C ASN A 50 -22.35 24.55 15.06
N ASP A 51 -22.44 23.23 15.19
CA ASP A 51 -21.42 22.39 15.79
C ASP A 51 -20.62 21.64 14.71
N PRO A 52 -19.32 21.90 14.48
CA PRO A 52 -18.54 21.17 13.47
C PRO A 52 -18.16 19.74 13.89
N TRP A 53 -18.33 19.36 15.16
CA TRP A 53 -17.85 18.09 15.69
C TRP A 53 -18.47 16.83 15.07
N PRO A 54 -19.77 16.77 14.71
CA PRO A 54 -20.35 15.61 14.04
C PRO A 54 -19.64 15.30 12.72
N TRP A 55 -19.38 16.33 11.90
CA TRP A 55 -18.65 16.21 10.65
C TRP A 55 -17.19 15.79 10.86
N LEU A 56 -16.48 16.42 11.81
CA LEU A 56 -15.09 16.06 12.12
C LEU A 56 -14.97 14.61 12.60
N LYS A 57 -15.92 14.14 13.41
CA LYS A 57 -15.99 12.76 13.85
C LYS A 57 -16.19 11.81 12.68
N TYR A 58 -17.20 12.04 11.84
CA TYR A 58 -17.43 11.25 10.63
C TYR A 58 -16.17 11.21 9.73
N PHE A 59 -15.57 12.37 9.46
CA PHE A 59 -14.42 12.48 8.59
C PHE A 59 -13.19 11.73 9.14
N SER A 60 -12.93 11.82 10.45
CA SER A 60 -11.85 11.07 11.10
C SER A 60 -12.06 9.55 11.02
N GLN A 61 -13.31 9.08 11.18
CA GLN A 61 -13.68 7.68 11.04
C GLN A 61 -13.54 7.19 9.60
N LEU A 62 -13.95 7.99 8.62
CA LEU A 62 -13.76 7.71 7.20
C LEU A 62 -12.28 7.52 6.86
N LEU A 63 -11.40 8.40 7.35
CA LEU A 63 -9.96 8.26 7.17
C LEU A 63 -9.41 6.99 7.83
N ALA A 64 -9.84 6.68 9.06
CA ALA A 64 -9.44 5.47 9.76
C ALA A 64 -9.87 4.20 9.01
N GLN A 65 -11.09 4.17 8.48
CA GLN A 65 -11.58 3.08 7.63
C GLN A 65 -10.77 2.96 6.34
N GLY A 66 -10.37 4.07 5.73
CA GLY A 66 -9.48 4.07 4.58
C GLY A 66 -8.14 3.39 4.88
N TYR A 67 -7.52 3.71 6.01
CA TYR A 67 -6.27 3.06 6.42
C TYR A 67 -6.45 1.59 6.79
N ALA A 68 -7.58 1.22 7.41
CA ALA A 68 -7.89 -0.18 7.71
C ALA A 68 -8.05 -1.00 6.41
N ARG A 69 -8.83 -0.50 5.44
CA ARG A 69 -9.03 -1.15 4.13
C ARG A 69 -7.73 -1.26 3.34
N PHE A 70 -6.86 -0.24 3.43
CA PHE A 70 -5.52 -0.31 2.87
C PHE A 70 -4.69 -1.42 3.54
N ALA A 71 -4.69 -1.49 4.87
CA ALA A 71 -3.97 -2.51 5.63
C ALA A 71 -4.47 -3.92 5.32
N GLU A 72 -5.78 -4.12 5.17
CA GLU A 72 -6.38 -5.38 4.72
C GLU A 72 -5.94 -5.76 3.32
N GLY A 73 -5.93 -4.81 2.36
CA GLY A 73 -5.41 -5.06 1.01
C GLY A 73 -3.94 -5.48 1.01
N VAL A 74 -3.10 -4.81 1.81
CA VAL A 74 -1.69 -5.18 1.99
C VAL A 74 -1.53 -6.52 2.72
N ALA A 75 -2.40 -6.84 3.68
CA ALA A 75 -2.38 -8.12 4.38
C ALA A 75 -2.83 -9.27 3.47
N ALA A 76 -3.84 -9.05 2.63
CA ALA A 76 -4.30 -10.00 1.62
C ALA A 76 -3.19 -10.28 0.59
N ASP A 77 -2.51 -9.24 0.10
CA ASP A 77 -1.34 -9.36 -0.77
C ASP A 77 -0.17 -10.11 -0.10
N ARG A 78 0.04 -9.90 1.21
CA ARG A 78 1.02 -10.65 2.01
C ARG A 78 0.60 -12.08 2.36
N SER A 79 -0.68 -12.41 2.29
CA SER A 79 -1.24 -13.71 2.67
C SER A 79 -1.21 -14.74 1.53
N GLY A 80 -0.88 -14.32 0.30
CA GLY A 80 -0.89 -15.19 -0.87
C GLY A 80 0.31 -16.12 -1.04
N GLY A 81 1.38 -15.99 -0.23
CA GLY A 81 2.54 -16.86 -0.40
C GLY A 81 3.54 -16.87 0.76
N THR A 82 4.20 -18.01 0.92
CA THR A 82 5.39 -18.25 1.73
C THR A 82 6.47 -17.17 1.48
N LYS A 83 7.41 -17.03 2.41
CA LYS A 83 8.59 -16.15 2.21
C LYS A 83 9.31 -16.45 0.88
N ALA A 84 9.32 -17.71 0.45
CA ALA A 84 9.90 -18.11 -0.82
C ALA A 84 9.14 -17.56 -2.03
N GLU A 85 7.81 -17.68 -2.04
CA GLU A 85 6.95 -17.16 -3.10
C GLU A 85 7.04 -15.63 -3.23
N ARG A 86 7.15 -14.91 -2.11
CA ARG A 86 7.33 -13.45 -2.12
C ARG A 86 8.67 -13.03 -2.72
N VAL A 87 9.75 -13.74 -2.43
CA VAL A 87 11.06 -13.51 -3.09
C VAL A 87 10.94 -13.79 -4.58
N ARG A 88 10.30 -14.90 -4.95
CA ARG A 88 10.11 -15.31 -6.34
C ARG A 88 9.33 -14.28 -7.14
N GLU A 89 8.20 -13.84 -6.63
CA GLU A 89 7.36 -12.81 -7.25
C GLU A 89 8.12 -11.50 -7.40
N HIS A 90 8.80 -11.04 -6.34
CA HIS A 90 9.60 -9.82 -6.40
C HIS A 90 10.66 -9.91 -7.50
N VAL A 91 11.48 -10.97 -7.52
CA VAL A 91 12.54 -11.14 -8.52
C VAL A 91 11.98 -11.15 -9.94
N LEU A 92 10.87 -11.86 -10.17
CA LEU A 92 10.33 -12.04 -11.51
C LEU A 92 9.52 -10.85 -12.03
N ARG A 93 8.79 -10.15 -11.16
CA ARG A 93 7.81 -9.13 -11.57
C ARG A 93 8.16 -7.70 -11.18
N HIS A 94 8.84 -7.50 -10.05
CA HIS A 94 9.00 -6.17 -9.45
C HIS A 94 10.46 -5.70 -9.39
N GLY A 95 11.41 -6.63 -9.40
CA GLY A 95 12.85 -6.37 -9.30
C GLY A 95 13.45 -5.83 -10.59
N ALA A 96 14.56 -5.11 -10.45
CA ALA A 96 15.39 -4.68 -11.57
C ALA A 96 15.94 -5.87 -12.36
N THR A 97 16.22 -5.68 -13.65
CA THR A 97 16.79 -6.74 -14.50
C THR A 97 18.14 -7.25 -13.98
N VAL A 98 18.95 -6.36 -13.40
CA VAL A 98 20.20 -6.68 -12.70
C VAL A 98 20.04 -6.25 -11.25
N PHE A 99 20.32 -7.16 -10.31
CA PHE A 99 20.15 -6.89 -8.88
C PHE A 99 21.13 -7.70 -8.03
N ALA A 100 21.41 -7.22 -6.82
CA ALA A 100 22.13 -7.96 -5.79
C ALA A 100 21.16 -8.51 -4.74
N ILE A 101 21.62 -9.48 -3.94
CA ILE A 101 20.84 -10.00 -2.79
C ILE A 101 20.49 -8.88 -1.80
N SER A 102 21.34 -7.85 -1.66
CA SER A 102 21.07 -6.68 -0.83
C SER A 102 19.82 -5.93 -1.26
N ASP A 103 19.52 -5.88 -2.56
CA ASP A 103 18.39 -5.14 -3.11
C ASP A 103 17.08 -5.87 -2.77
N VAL A 104 17.08 -7.19 -2.92
CA VAL A 104 15.96 -8.06 -2.51
C VAL A 104 15.73 -7.96 -1.00
N ARG A 105 16.80 -7.92 -0.20
CA ARG A 105 16.71 -7.75 1.26
C ARG A 105 16.10 -6.40 1.65
N ALA A 106 16.49 -5.34 0.95
CA ALA A 106 15.94 -4.00 1.18
C ALA A 106 14.45 -3.93 0.82
N ALA A 107 14.04 -4.60 -0.27
CA ALA A 107 12.65 -4.63 -0.72
C ALA A 107 11.75 -5.55 0.15
N LEU A 108 12.31 -6.62 0.71
CA LEU A 108 11.57 -7.63 1.49
C LEU A 108 12.13 -7.78 2.92
N PRO A 109 11.96 -6.76 3.79
CA PRO A 109 12.43 -6.84 5.17
C PRO A 109 11.76 -8.00 5.94
N GLY A 110 12.56 -8.74 6.71
CA GLY A 110 12.10 -9.91 7.49
C GLY A 110 12.23 -11.27 6.79
N ILE A 111 12.73 -11.29 5.54
CA ILE A 111 13.16 -12.51 4.85
C ILE A 111 14.68 -12.67 5.02
N SER A 112 15.11 -13.87 5.41
CA SER A 112 16.52 -14.13 5.69
C SER A 112 17.31 -14.41 4.40
N ASP A 113 18.60 -14.06 4.40
CA ASP A 113 19.53 -14.35 3.30
C ASP A 113 19.49 -15.82 2.81
N PRO A 114 19.42 -16.84 3.69
CA PRO A 114 19.26 -18.23 3.25
C PRO A 114 18.01 -18.47 2.42
N THR A 115 16.86 -17.90 2.79
CA THR A 115 15.62 -18.04 2.01
C THR A 115 15.75 -17.35 0.66
N ILE A 116 16.37 -16.17 0.60
CA ILE A 116 16.62 -15.47 -0.68
C ILE A 116 17.51 -16.33 -1.58
N ARG A 117 18.60 -16.89 -1.04
CA ARG A 117 19.53 -17.75 -1.80
C ARG A 117 18.88 -19.04 -2.29
N LEU A 118 18.02 -19.65 -1.47
CA LEU A 118 17.26 -20.85 -1.86
C LEU A 118 16.44 -20.56 -3.13
N VAL A 119 15.63 -19.51 -3.10
CA VAL A 119 14.76 -19.12 -4.23
C VAL A 119 15.57 -18.71 -5.46
N LEU A 120 16.68 -17.98 -5.29
CA LEU A 120 17.54 -17.61 -6.42
C LEU A 120 18.20 -18.82 -7.07
N ASN A 121 18.53 -19.87 -6.29
CA ASN A 121 19.03 -21.12 -6.84
C ASN A 121 17.93 -21.88 -7.60
N GLU A 122 16.72 -21.97 -7.06
CA GLU A 122 15.57 -22.57 -7.76
C GLU A 122 15.29 -21.84 -9.09
N LEU A 123 15.21 -20.51 -9.07
CA LEU A 123 15.02 -19.69 -10.27
C LEU A 123 16.16 -19.81 -11.29
N LYS A 124 17.37 -20.09 -10.82
CA LYS A 124 18.54 -20.34 -11.68
C LYS A 124 18.43 -21.71 -12.35
N ASP A 125 18.02 -22.73 -11.61
CA ASP A 125 17.81 -24.08 -12.13
C ASP A 125 16.68 -24.10 -13.16
N GLU A 126 15.70 -23.22 -13.02
CA GLU A 126 14.64 -22.96 -14.00
C GLU A 126 15.06 -22.08 -15.19
N GLY A 127 16.28 -21.53 -15.17
CA GLY A 127 16.80 -20.66 -16.24
C GLY A 127 16.25 -19.23 -16.26
N LEU A 128 15.50 -18.81 -15.23
CA LEU A 128 14.87 -17.49 -15.14
C LEU A 128 15.84 -16.41 -14.63
N VAL A 129 16.87 -16.81 -13.89
CA VAL A 129 17.95 -15.91 -13.45
C VAL A 129 19.32 -16.54 -13.65
N ARG A 130 20.35 -15.72 -13.79
CA ARG A 130 21.75 -16.18 -13.83
C ARG A 130 22.67 -15.28 -13.01
N PRO A 131 23.62 -15.84 -12.25
CA PRO A 131 24.62 -15.04 -11.58
C PRO A 131 25.63 -14.47 -12.59
N GLN A 132 25.96 -13.19 -12.45
CA GLN A 132 27.02 -12.48 -13.16
C GLN A 132 28.22 -12.26 -12.23
N GLY A 133 28.77 -13.34 -11.69
CA GLY A 133 29.94 -13.32 -10.80
C GLY A 133 29.85 -14.33 -9.65
N THR A 134 30.91 -14.41 -8.86
CA THR A 134 31.02 -15.29 -7.70
C THR A 134 31.26 -14.49 -6.41
N GLY A 135 30.76 -14.99 -5.27
CA GLY A 135 31.02 -14.40 -3.95
C GLY A 135 29.92 -13.46 -3.43
N ARG A 136 30.26 -12.66 -2.41
CA ARG A 136 29.30 -11.86 -1.60
C ARG A 136 28.74 -10.65 -2.34
N SER A 137 29.42 -10.20 -3.40
CA SER A 137 29.05 -9.11 -4.30
C SER A 137 28.52 -9.62 -5.65
N ALA A 138 28.15 -10.90 -5.74
CA ALA A 138 27.58 -11.46 -6.96
C ALA A 138 26.25 -10.76 -7.28
N VAL A 139 26.18 -10.21 -8.49
CA VAL A 139 24.95 -9.68 -9.07
C VAL A 139 24.24 -10.78 -9.85
N TRP A 140 22.91 -10.71 -9.88
CA TRP A 140 22.03 -11.63 -10.56
C TRP A 140 21.36 -10.88 -11.71
N LEU A 141 21.29 -11.55 -12.86
CA LEU A 141 20.57 -11.08 -14.03
C LEU A 141 19.30 -11.90 -14.17
N ARG A 142 18.14 -11.23 -14.22
CA ARG A 142 16.91 -11.84 -14.70
C ARG A 142 17.00 -12.04 -16.20
N VAL A 143 16.88 -13.29 -16.64
CA VAL A 143 16.83 -13.64 -18.06
C VAL A 143 15.42 -13.32 -18.52
N ALA A 144 15.27 -12.28 -19.35
CA ALA A 144 13.98 -11.97 -19.96
C ALA A 144 13.59 -13.10 -20.91
N THR A 145 12.41 -13.68 -20.70
CA THR A 145 11.70 -14.44 -21.73
C THR A 145 10.99 -13.45 -22.66
#